data_AF-A0A432QTA1-F1
#
_entry.id   AF-A0A432QTA1-F1
#
_cell.length_a   1.000
_cell.length_b   1.000
_cell.length_c   1.000
_cell.angle_alpha   90.00
_cell.angle_beta   90.00
_cell.angle_gamma   90.00
#
_symmetry.space_group_name_H-M   'P 1'
#
loop_
_entity.id
_entity.type
_entity.pdbx_description
1 polymer ?
#
loop_
_entity_poly.entity_id
_entity_poly.type
_entity_poly.pdbx_seq_one_letter_code
_entity_poly.pdbx_strand_id
1 'polypeptide(L)'
;MWDGVYDVIVVGAGHAGCEAALAAARMGCRTALFTVNVDRIAEMSCNPAIGGVAKGTVVREIDALGGEMAKNIDETGIQFRILNRRKGPAVRAPRAQADKYAYRDRVRRVIENTANLDVIQQIVDDIIVEDGKVKGVVTHIGARYGAKAVVVTAGTFLKGKIFIGFNEFEGGRMWEPAANKLSDFYLRHGFRVARLKTGTPVRLDGTTIDFSKMERQDGDEPPPFFSYWTEPRKIE
;
A
#
# COMPACT_ATOMS: atom_id res chain seq x y z
N MET A 1 19.97 -5.00 24.38
CA MET A 1 20.55 -3.95 23.54
C MET A 1 19.70 -3.86 22.28
N TRP A 2 19.45 -2.66 21.75
CA TRP A 2 18.65 -2.45 20.54
C TRP A 2 19.58 -2.34 19.33
N ASP A 3 19.24 -2.99 18.22
CA ASP A 3 19.96 -2.91 16.94
C ASP A 3 19.70 -1.58 16.20
N GLY A 4 18.61 -0.91 16.55
CA GLY A 4 18.28 0.45 16.11
C GLY A 4 17.15 1.02 16.97
N VAL A 5 17.07 2.35 17.08
CA VAL A 5 16.04 3.04 17.85
C VAL A 5 15.38 4.11 16.99
N TYR A 6 14.06 4.04 16.92
CA TYR A 6 13.18 4.89 16.12
C TYR A 6 12.11 5.53 17.01
N ASP A 7 11.51 6.61 16.54
CA ASP A 7 10.30 7.14 17.16
C ASP A 7 9.09 6.30 16.73
N VAL A 8 9.00 6.01 15.43
CA VAL A 8 7.91 5.25 14.82
C VAL A 8 8.46 4.09 14.00
N ILE A 9 7.91 2.89 14.21
CA ILE A 9 8.14 1.75 13.34
C ILE A 9 6.86 1.42 12.59
N VAL A 10 6.93 1.30 11.26
CA VAL A 10 5.82 0.88 10.41
C VAL A 10 6.10 -0.52 9.87
N VAL A 11 5.20 -1.46 10.13
CA VAL A 11 5.33 -2.87 9.76
C VAL A 11 4.50 -3.18 8.54
N GLY A 12 5.14 -3.24 7.37
CA GLY A 12 4.57 -3.64 6.09
C GLY A 12 4.47 -2.46 5.10
N ALA A 13 5.27 -2.50 4.04
CA ALA A 13 5.32 -1.47 3.01
C ALA A 13 4.26 -1.61 1.89
N GLY A 14 3.01 -1.87 2.28
CA GLY A 14 1.86 -1.70 1.38
C GLY A 14 1.40 -0.24 1.32
N HIS A 15 0.33 0.04 0.57
CA HIS A 15 -0.23 1.38 0.40
C HIS A 15 -0.43 2.13 1.74
N ALA A 16 -1.01 1.48 2.75
CA ALA A 16 -1.20 2.07 4.08
C ALA A 16 0.12 2.33 4.81
N GLY A 17 1.09 1.42 4.70
CA GLY A 17 2.38 1.57 5.37
C GLY A 17 3.24 2.67 4.75
N CYS A 18 3.17 2.85 3.44
CA CYS A 18 3.87 3.95 2.77
C CYS A 18 3.35 5.31 3.25
N GLU A 19 2.03 5.54 3.25
CA GLU A 19 1.46 6.80 3.74
C GLU A 19 1.75 7.02 5.23
N ALA A 20 1.64 5.99 6.06
CA ALA A 20 1.96 6.08 7.49
C ALA A 20 3.43 6.45 7.75
N ALA A 21 4.36 5.80 7.02
CA ALA A 21 5.78 6.05 7.16
C ALA A 21 6.18 7.43 6.66
N LEU A 22 5.65 7.85 5.51
CA LEU A 22 5.87 9.18 4.95
C LEU A 22 5.33 10.27 5.87
N ALA A 23 4.11 10.11 6.39
CA ALA A 23 3.52 11.07 7.32
C ALA A 23 4.38 11.23 8.57
N ALA A 24 4.75 10.13 9.24
CA ALA A 24 5.60 10.18 10.43
C ALA A 24 6.97 10.83 10.16
N ALA A 25 7.64 10.44 9.07
CA ALA A 25 8.95 10.98 8.71
C ALA A 25 8.90 12.48 8.39
N ARG A 26 7.87 12.92 7.65
CA ARG A 26 7.64 14.34 7.30
C ARG A 26 7.24 15.20 8.49
N MET A 27 6.66 14.59 9.53
CA MET A 27 6.41 15.24 10.83
C MET A 27 7.67 15.32 11.72
N GLY A 28 8.83 14.86 11.22
CA GLY A 28 10.12 14.94 11.93
C GLY A 28 10.42 13.74 12.84
N CYS A 29 9.62 12.68 12.81
CA CYS A 29 9.89 11.46 13.57
C CYS A 29 10.93 10.60 12.84
N ARG A 30 11.94 10.11 13.57
CA ARG A 30 12.83 9.08 13.01
C ARG A 30 12.04 7.80 12.82
N THR A 31 11.82 7.41 11.57
CA THR A 31 10.87 6.37 11.18
C THR A 31 11.57 5.21 10.50
N ALA A 32 11.20 3.97 10.82
CA ALA A 32 11.62 2.80 10.07
C ALA A 32 10.42 2.10 9.43
N LEU A 33 10.53 1.82 8.13
CA LEU A 33 9.56 1.04 7.37
C LEU A 33 10.08 -0.37 7.13
N PHE A 34 9.46 -1.35 7.78
CA PHE A 34 9.77 -2.76 7.60
C PHE A 34 8.99 -3.35 6.43
N THR A 35 9.67 -4.15 5.61
CA THR A 35 9.05 -4.87 4.50
C THR A 35 9.67 -6.26 4.32
N VAL A 36 8.89 -7.19 3.79
CA VAL A 36 9.37 -8.52 3.39
C VAL A 36 10.30 -8.41 2.17
N ASN A 37 9.98 -7.49 1.26
CA ASN A 37 10.73 -7.27 0.04
C ASN A 37 10.71 -5.78 -0.34
N VAL A 38 11.88 -5.15 -0.47
CA VAL A 38 12.03 -3.72 -0.82
C VAL A 38 11.66 -3.42 -2.27
N ASP A 39 11.80 -4.40 -3.16
CA ASP A 39 11.42 -4.26 -4.56
C ASP A 39 9.89 -4.33 -4.77
N ARG A 40 9.12 -4.63 -3.70
CA ARG A 40 7.65 -4.77 -3.72
C ARG A 40 6.92 -3.73 -2.87
N ILE A 41 7.60 -2.63 -2.53
CA ILE A 41 6.99 -1.47 -1.85
C ILE A 41 5.82 -0.94 -2.69
N ALA A 42 4.65 -0.78 -2.06
CA ALA A 42 3.41 -0.31 -2.69
C ALA A 42 2.96 -1.07 -3.95
N GLU A 43 3.33 -2.35 -4.08
CA GLU A 43 2.91 -3.20 -5.20
C GLU A 43 1.37 -3.28 -5.32
N MET A 44 0.84 -3.01 -6.51
CA MET A 44 -0.58 -3.14 -6.83
C MET A 44 -0.96 -4.61 -7.10
N SER A 45 -1.22 -5.37 -6.04
CA SER A 45 -1.44 -6.82 -6.14
C SER A 45 -2.76 -7.25 -6.82
N CYS A 46 -3.73 -6.33 -6.94
CA CYS A 46 -5.05 -6.61 -7.51
C CYS A 46 -5.26 -5.82 -8.82
N ASN A 47 -6.13 -4.81 -8.81
CA ASN A 47 -6.48 -4.00 -9.98
C ASN A 47 -5.35 -3.00 -10.33
N PRO A 48 -4.96 -2.82 -11.60
CA PRO A 48 -4.09 -1.71 -12.04
C PRO A 48 -4.83 -0.36 -12.04
N ALA A 49 -5.46 0.03 -10.93
CA ALA A 49 -6.26 1.26 -10.89
C ALA A 49 -6.31 1.91 -9.50
N ILE A 50 -6.37 3.24 -9.49
CA ILE A 50 -6.60 4.08 -8.31
C ILE A 50 -7.88 4.89 -8.52
N GLY A 51 -8.60 5.15 -7.42
CA GLY A 51 -9.88 5.84 -7.46
C GLY A 51 -11.07 4.94 -7.77
N GLY A 52 -12.17 5.56 -8.20
CA GLY A 52 -13.50 4.95 -8.24
C GLY A 52 -14.50 5.75 -7.40
N VAL A 53 -15.78 5.34 -7.37
CA VAL A 53 -16.88 6.16 -6.82
C VAL A 53 -16.59 6.74 -5.42
N ALA A 54 -16.24 5.91 -4.43
CA ALA A 54 -15.83 6.40 -3.11
C ALA A 54 -14.31 6.59 -3.01
N LYS A 55 -13.55 5.69 -3.66
CA LYS A 55 -12.09 5.64 -3.57
C LYS A 55 -11.43 6.90 -4.14
N GLY A 56 -12.00 7.50 -5.18
CA GLY A 56 -11.48 8.70 -5.81
C GLY A 56 -11.50 9.90 -4.87
N THR A 57 -12.59 10.06 -4.12
CA THR A 57 -12.70 11.08 -3.08
C THR A 57 -11.65 10.87 -1.98
N VAL A 58 -11.51 9.64 -1.47
CA VAL A 58 -10.50 9.33 -0.44
C VAL A 58 -9.08 9.62 -0.93
N VAL A 59 -8.77 9.37 -2.20
CA VAL A 59 -7.45 9.70 -2.76
C VAL A 59 -7.22 11.22 -2.77
N ARG A 60 -8.23 12.02 -3.11
CA ARG A 60 -8.15 13.49 -3.03
C ARG A 60 -8.04 13.99 -1.59
N GLU A 61 -8.69 13.32 -0.64
CA GLU A 61 -8.57 13.66 0.79
C GLU A 61 -7.16 13.34 1.32
N ILE A 62 -6.58 12.19 0.93
CA ILE A 62 -5.18 11.85 1.23
C ILE A 62 -4.24 12.92 0.67
N ASP A 63 -4.48 13.38 -0.56
CA ASP A 63 -3.70 14.44 -1.20
C ASP A 63 -3.78 15.78 -0.45
N ALA A 64 -4.99 16.17 -0.05
CA ALA A 64 -5.23 17.39 0.72
C ALA A 64 -4.52 17.36 2.09
N LEU A 65 -4.33 16.18 2.67
CA LEU A 65 -3.57 15.97 3.91
C LEU A 65 -2.05 15.88 3.68
N GLY A 66 -1.58 16.00 2.44
CA GLY A 66 -0.16 15.95 2.09
C GLY A 66 0.41 14.55 1.85
N GLY A 67 -0.46 13.56 1.65
CA GLY A 67 -0.09 12.21 1.23
C GLY A 67 0.45 12.15 -0.20
N GLU A 68 0.82 10.94 -0.63
CA GLU A 68 1.53 10.74 -1.91
C GLU A 68 0.72 9.98 -2.97
N MET A 69 -0.33 9.25 -2.58
CA MET A 69 -1.10 8.40 -3.50
C MET A 69 -1.58 9.14 -4.76
N ALA A 70 -2.07 10.38 -4.63
CA ALA A 70 -2.57 11.18 -5.74
C ALA A 70 -1.45 11.64 -6.70
N LYS A 71 -0.33 12.13 -6.18
CA LYS A 71 0.83 12.54 -6.98
C LYS A 71 1.41 11.35 -7.74
N ASN A 72 1.52 10.20 -7.08
CA ASN A 72 2.03 8.97 -7.68
C ASN A 72 1.14 8.48 -8.81
N ILE A 73 -0.19 8.52 -8.66
CA ILE A 73 -1.09 8.11 -9.76
C ILE A 73 -1.07 9.11 -10.91
N ASP A 74 -0.96 10.41 -10.65
CA ASP A 74 -0.93 11.41 -11.74
C ASP A 74 0.31 11.25 -12.62
N GLU A 75 1.46 10.91 -12.03
CA GLU A 75 2.70 10.71 -12.78
C GLU A 75 2.80 9.34 -13.48
N THR A 76 2.01 8.35 -13.07
CA THR A 76 2.13 6.96 -13.53
C THR A 76 0.85 6.39 -14.14
N GLY A 77 -0.19 7.22 -14.21
CA GLY A 77 -1.48 6.88 -14.79
C GLY A 77 -1.41 6.84 -16.31
N ILE A 78 -2.05 5.84 -16.90
CA ILE A 78 -2.11 5.63 -18.35
C ILE A 78 -3.49 5.97 -18.95
N GLN A 79 -4.49 6.20 -18.09
CA GLN A 79 -5.84 6.62 -18.46
C GLN A 79 -6.52 7.27 -17.25
N PHE A 80 -7.16 8.43 -17.42
CA PHE A 80 -7.89 9.15 -16.37
C PHE A 80 -9.33 9.43 -16.80
N ARG A 81 -10.30 9.28 -15.89
CA ARG A 81 -11.73 9.52 -16.16
C ARG A 81 -12.48 10.01 -14.94
N ILE A 82 -13.52 10.82 -15.15
CA ILE A 82 -14.54 11.10 -14.13
C ILE A 82 -15.69 10.10 -14.25
N LEU A 83 -15.88 9.31 -13.20
CA LEU A 83 -17.07 8.47 -13.07
C LEU A 83 -18.29 9.32 -12.75
N ASN A 84 -19.48 8.88 -13.19
CA ASN A 84 -20.75 9.59 -13.01
C ASN A 84 -20.76 11.03 -13.57
N ARG A 85 -19.97 11.31 -14.62
CA ARG A 85 -19.84 12.66 -15.18
C ARG A 85 -21.17 13.35 -15.56
N ARG A 86 -22.14 12.58 -16.06
CA ARG A 86 -23.48 13.08 -16.42
C ARG A 86 -24.37 13.41 -15.22
N LYS A 87 -23.97 13.03 -14.01
CA LYS A 87 -24.68 13.33 -12.76
C LYS A 87 -24.08 14.58 -12.09
N GLY A 88 -24.75 15.06 -11.05
CA GLY A 88 -24.32 16.24 -10.30
C GLY A 88 -22.93 16.07 -9.66
N PRO A 89 -22.19 17.17 -9.39
CA PRO A 89 -20.82 17.13 -8.88
C PRO A 89 -20.62 16.27 -7.63
N ALA A 90 -21.61 16.24 -6.74
CA ALA A 90 -21.55 15.51 -5.47
C ALA A 90 -21.36 13.98 -5.61
N VAL A 91 -21.65 13.40 -6.78
CA VAL A 91 -21.50 11.96 -7.04
C VAL A 91 -20.42 11.63 -8.07
N ARG A 92 -19.68 12.63 -8.54
CA ARG A 92 -18.57 12.47 -9.46
C ARG A 92 -17.33 12.02 -8.69
N ALA A 93 -16.54 11.14 -9.30
CA ALA A 93 -15.29 10.70 -8.68
C ALA A 93 -14.23 10.34 -9.72
N PRO A 94 -12.97 10.75 -9.51
CA PRO A 94 -11.88 10.40 -10.41
C PRO A 94 -11.52 8.91 -10.30
N ARG A 95 -11.14 8.34 -11.43
CA ARG A 95 -10.55 7.00 -11.55
C ARG A 95 -9.45 7.03 -12.60
N ALA A 96 -8.31 6.42 -12.28
CA ALA A 96 -7.25 6.19 -13.25
C ALA A 96 -6.82 4.73 -13.32
N GLN A 97 -6.43 4.30 -14.52
CA GLN A 97 -5.63 3.10 -14.71
C GLN A 97 -4.16 3.46 -14.50
N ALA A 98 -3.42 2.63 -13.78
CA ALA A 98 -2.02 2.84 -13.46
C ALA A 98 -1.13 1.87 -14.27
N ASP A 99 0.02 2.35 -14.73
CA ASP A 99 1.14 1.45 -14.96
C ASP A 99 1.63 0.95 -13.59
N LYS A 100 1.45 -0.35 -13.33
CA LYS A 100 1.78 -0.94 -12.03
C LYS A 100 3.27 -0.85 -11.70
N TYR A 101 4.14 -1.02 -12.69
CA TYR A 101 5.58 -1.01 -12.48
C TYR A 101 6.04 0.42 -12.25
N ALA A 102 5.59 1.36 -13.07
CA ALA A 102 5.90 2.77 -12.89
C ALA A 102 5.40 3.30 -11.54
N TYR A 103 4.18 2.94 -11.13
CA TYR A 103 3.64 3.35 -9.82
C TYR A 103 4.49 2.82 -8.67
N ARG A 104 4.81 1.53 -8.68
CA ARG A 104 5.67 0.89 -7.67
C ARG A 104 7.03 1.58 -7.59
N ASP A 105 7.68 1.77 -8.73
CA ASP A 105 9.01 2.35 -8.79
C ASP A 105 9.01 3.82 -8.36
N ARG A 106 7.97 4.58 -8.71
CA ARG A 106 7.78 5.97 -8.25
C ARG A 106 7.62 6.03 -6.73
N VAL A 107 6.71 5.25 -6.15
CA VAL A 107 6.48 5.25 -4.69
C VAL A 107 7.74 4.85 -3.94
N ARG A 108 8.44 3.82 -4.43
CA ARG A 108 9.73 3.39 -3.85
C ARG A 108 10.74 4.53 -3.84
N ARG A 109 10.91 5.25 -4.95
CA ARG A 109 11.82 6.41 -5.01
C ARG A 109 11.41 7.48 -4.00
N VAL A 110 10.12 7.77 -3.86
CA VAL A 110 9.65 8.77 -2.87
C VAL A 110 10.02 8.34 -1.45
N ILE A 111 9.79 7.06 -1.11
CA ILE A 111 10.14 6.49 0.19
C ILE A 111 11.65 6.57 0.46
N GLU A 112 12.47 6.07 -0.47
CA GLU A 112 13.93 5.99 -0.31
C GLU A 112 14.61 7.36 -0.23
N ASN A 113 13.99 8.40 -0.80
CA ASN A 113 14.52 9.77 -0.79
C ASN A 113 13.88 10.67 0.28
N THR A 114 13.01 10.13 1.15
CA THR A 114 12.40 10.91 2.24
C THR A 114 13.34 10.95 3.45
N ALA A 115 13.70 12.16 3.90
CA ALA A 115 14.49 12.33 5.11
C ALA A 115 13.79 11.72 6.34
N ASN A 116 14.57 11.25 7.32
CA ASN A 116 14.09 10.57 8.53
C ASN A 116 13.38 9.23 8.32
N LEU A 117 13.43 8.65 7.12
CA LEU A 117 12.80 7.36 6.81
C LEU A 117 13.83 6.31 6.39
N ASP A 118 14.06 5.33 7.26
CA ASP A 118 14.87 4.16 6.94
C ASP A 118 13.99 3.02 6.43
N VAL A 119 14.44 2.30 5.39
CA VAL A 119 13.76 1.08 4.89
C VAL A 119 14.53 -0.15 5.33
N ILE A 120 13.83 -1.10 5.98
CA ILE A 120 14.46 -2.31 6.52
C ILE A 120 13.77 -3.55 5.94
N GLN A 121 14.54 -4.37 5.20
CA GLN A 121 14.04 -5.63 4.66
C GLN A 121 14.10 -6.76 5.69
N GLN A 122 13.14 -6.81 6.60
CA GLN A 122 12.99 -7.91 7.55
C GLN A 122 11.52 -8.17 7.85
N ILE A 123 11.17 -9.45 8.05
CA ILE A 123 9.88 -9.84 8.61
C ILE A 123 9.89 -9.54 10.11
N VAL A 124 8.87 -8.82 10.57
CA VAL A 124 8.62 -8.58 12.00
C VAL A 124 7.77 -9.71 12.56
N ASP A 125 8.31 -10.43 13.54
CA ASP A 125 7.69 -11.60 14.15
C ASP A 125 6.97 -11.29 15.45
N ASP A 126 7.37 -10.22 16.17
CA ASP A 126 6.77 -9.84 17.45
C ASP A 126 6.86 -8.34 17.75
N ILE A 127 6.04 -7.88 18.71
CA ILE A 127 6.06 -6.51 19.24
C ILE A 127 6.37 -6.59 20.74
N ILE A 128 7.36 -5.82 21.19
CA ILE A 128 7.77 -5.77 22.59
C ILE A 128 6.89 -4.76 23.32
N VAL A 129 6.19 -5.23 24.35
CA VAL A 129 5.31 -4.42 25.20
C VAL A 129 5.73 -4.62 26.65
N GLU A 130 5.98 -3.51 27.36
CA GLU A 130 6.31 -3.48 28.79
C GLU A 130 5.37 -2.50 29.49
N ASP A 131 4.73 -2.92 30.57
CA ASP A 131 3.77 -2.11 31.34
C ASP A 131 2.67 -1.46 30.47
N GLY A 132 2.17 -2.22 29.48
CA GLY A 132 1.15 -1.75 28.54
C GLY A 132 1.65 -0.75 27.50
N LYS A 133 2.95 -0.49 27.41
CA LYS A 133 3.57 0.44 26.45
C LYS A 133 4.43 -0.31 25.44
N VAL A 134 4.30 0.06 24.18
CA VAL A 134 5.18 -0.42 23.12
C VAL A 134 6.61 0.05 23.39
N LYS A 135 7.58 -0.86 23.22
CA LYS A 135 9.01 -0.58 23.34
C LYS A 135 9.76 -0.84 22.05
N GLY A 136 9.20 -1.60 21.12
CA GLY A 136 9.89 -1.98 19.89
C GLY A 136 9.30 -3.20 19.21
N VAL A 137 10.05 -3.75 18.27
CA VAL A 137 9.70 -4.95 17.50
C VAL A 137 10.85 -5.96 17.50
N VAL A 138 10.53 -7.23 17.29
CA VAL A 138 11.49 -8.32 17.07
C VAL A 138 11.31 -8.88 15.67
N THR A 139 12.41 -9.08 14.95
CA THR A 139 12.37 -9.61 13.59
C THR A 139 12.63 -11.12 13.57
N HIS A 140 12.37 -11.74 12.43
CA HIS A 140 12.52 -13.19 12.24
C HIS A 140 13.93 -13.73 12.50
N ILE A 141 14.96 -12.88 12.44
CA ILE A 141 16.36 -13.24 12.78
C ILE A 141 16.71 -12.97 14.24
N GLY A 142 15.76 -12.53 15.06
CA GLY A 142 15.96 -12.19 16.47
C GLY A 142 16.50 -10.77 16.72
N ALA A 143 16.65 -9.95 15.68
CA ALA A 143 17.05 -8.55 15.84
C ALA A 143 15.93 -7.75 16.52
N ARG A 144 16.31 -6.78 17.36
CA ARG A 144 15.41 -5.98 18.20
C ARG A 144 15.56 -4.51 17.86
N TYR A 145 14.47 -3.88 17.44
CA TYR A 145 14.43 -2.45 17.14
C TYR A 145 13.52 -1.73 18.13
N GLY A 146 14.04 -0.68 18.77
CA GLY A 146 13.31 0.13 19.73
C GLY A 146 12.38 1.13 19.05
N ALA A 147 11.19 1.34 19.60
CA ALA A 147 10.21 2.31 19.10
C ALA A 147 9.32 2.88 20.20
N LYS A 148 8.88 4.14 20.03
CA LYS A 148 7.84 4.74 20.88
C LYS A 148 6.43 4.38 20.41
N ALA A 149 6.26 4.17 19.11
CA ALA A 149 5.01 3.73 18.49
C ALA A 149 5.27 2.73 17.36
N VAL A 150 4.30 1.82 17.15
CA VAL A 150 4.32 0.84 16.06
C VAL A 150 3.00 0.91 15.29
N VAL A 151 3.08 1.03 13.97
CA VAL A 151 1.93 0.98 13.05
C VAL A 151 1.99 -0.32 12.28
N VAL A 152 0.96 -1.16 12.35
CA VAL A 152 0.94 -2.46 11.66
C VAL A 152 0.05 -2.41 10.43
N THR A 153 0.65 -2.62 9.27
CA THR A 153 0.03 -2.58 7.93
C THR A 153 0.36 -3.84 7.14
N ALA A 154 0.22 -5.00 7.80
CA ALA A 154 0.63 -6.30 7.27
C ALA A 154 -0.14 -6.81 6.05
N GLY A 155 -1.20 -6.10 5.61
CA GLY A 155 -1.97 -6.43 4.41
C GLY A 155 -2.46 -7.88 4.42
N THR A 156 -2.17 -8.63 3.35
CA THR A 156 -2.58 -10.02 3.18
C THR A 156 -1.56 -11.04 3.73
N PHE A 157 -0.53 -10.60 4.45
CA PHE A 157 0.61 -11.45 4.82
C PHE A 157 0.41 -12.23 6.14
N LEU A 158 -0.36 -11.69 7.10
CA LEU A 158 -0.55 -12.34 8.41
C LEU A 158 -1.23 -13.71 8.27
N LYS A 159 -0.47 -14.79 8.52
CA LYS A 159 -0.90 -16.18 8.27
C LYS A 159 -1.58 -16.34 6.90
N GLY A 160 -1.00 -15.71 5.88
CA GLY A 160 -1.53 -15.70 4.52
C GLY A 160 -1.56 -17.09 3.90
N LYS A 161 -2.66 -17.41 3.21
CA LYS A 161 -2.81 -18.64 2.42
C LYS A 161 -3.36 -18.31 1.04
N ILE A 162 -2.79 -18.93 0.02
CA ILE A 162 -3.23 -18.83 -1.37
C ILE A 162 -4.09 -20.05 -1.69
N PHE A 163 -5.17 -19.83 -2.45
CA PHE A 163 -6.09 -20.89 -2.88
C PHE A 163 -6.19 -20.87 -4.41
N ILE A 164 -5.90 -22.01 -5.04
CA ILE A 164 -6.05 -22.22 -6.49
C ILE A 164 -6.82 -23.52 -6.69
N GLY A 165 -8.13 -23.42 -6.96
CA GLY A 165 -9.01 -24.58 -6.94
C GLY A 165 -9.02 -25.21 -5.53
N PHE A 166 -8.66 -26.49 -5.46
CA PHE A 166 -8.51 -27.23 -4.20
C PHE A 166 -7.10 -27.17 -3.60
N ASN A 167 -6.13 -26.61 -4.34
CA ASN A 167 -4.76 -26.48 -3.86
C ASN A 167 -4.65 -25.25 -2.95
N GLU A 168 -4.00 -25.43 -1.80
CA GLU A 168 -3.62 -24.35 -0.91
C GLU A 168 -2.14 -24.41 -0.53
N PHE A 169 -1.54 -23.23 -0.35
CA PHE A 169 -0.17 -23.09 0.13
C PHE A 169 0.00 -21.75 0.87
N GLU A 170 1.02 -21.68 1.74
CA GLU A 170 1.32 -20.45 2.48
C GLU A 170 1.86 -19.37 1.55
N GLY A 171 1.38 -18.14 1.75
CA GLY A 171 1.84 -16.98 1.00
C GLY A 171 1.02 -15.75 1.32
N GLY A 172 1.69 -14.60 1.47
CA GLY A 172 1.01 -13.32 1.66
C GLY A 172 0.46 -12.77 0.35
N ARG A 173 1.23 -12.95 -0.72
CA ARG A 173 0.85 -12.71 -2.12
C ARG A 173 1.47 -13.82 -2.96
N MET A 174 1.04 -13.93 -4.22
CA MET A 174 1.63 -14.91 -5.12
C MET A 174 3.16 -14.74 -5.15
N TRP A 175 3.89 -15.80 -4.81
CA TRP A 175 5.36 -15.85 -4.75
C TRP A 175 6.04 -15.04 -3.63
N GLU A 176 5.28 -14.51 -2.67
CA GLU A 176 5.83 -13.84 -1.47
C GLU A 176 5.46 -14.65 -0.20
N PRO A 177 6.43 -14.89 0.71
CA PRO A 177 6.18 -15.70 1.90
C PRO A 177 5.16 -15.04 2.84
N ALA A 178 4.46 -15.85 3.63
CA ALA A 178 3.56 -15.35 4.66
C ALA A 178 4.32 -14.87 5.90
N ALA A 179 3.73 -13.92 6.65
CA ALA A 179 4.18 -13.50 7.97
C ALA A 179 3.39 -14.29 9.03
N ASN A 180 3.98 -15.35 9.57
CA ASN A 180 3.24 -16.33 10.35
C ASN A 180 3.16 -15.99 11.86
N LYS A 181 4.23 -15.42 12.44
CA LYS A 181 4.35 -15.30 13.91
C LYS A 181 3.69 -14.08 14.53
N LEU A 182 3.63 -12.95 13.82
CA LEU A 182 3.08 -11.70 14.38
C LEU A 182 1.60 -11.81 14.79
N SER A 183 0.85 -12.76 14.22
CA SER A 183 -0.53 -13.03 14.66
C SER A 183 -0.61 -13.59 16.09
N ASP A 184 0.43 -14.29 16.55
CA ASP A 184 0.46 -14.89 17.88
C ASP A 184 0.62 -13.82 18.97
N PHE A 185 1.30 -12.70 18.66
CA PHE A 185 1.32 -11.51 19.52
C PHE A 185 -0.10 -11.05 19.87
N TYR A 186 -0.94 -10.86 18.85
CA TYR A 186 -2.32 -10.39 19.04
C TYR A 186 -3.13 -11.35 19.91
N LEU A 187 -3.01 -12.65 19.67
CA LEU A 187 -3.70 -13.67 20.47
C LEU A 187 -3.26 -13.64 21.94
N ARG A 188 -1.94 -13.55 22.20
CA ARG A 188 -1.40 -13.46 23.58
C ARG A 188 -1.85 -12.21 24.32
N HIS A 189 -2.14 -11.13 23.60
CA HIS A 189 -2.65 -9.88 24.16
C HIS A 189 -4.19 -9.75 24.12
N GLY A 190 -4.92 -10.84 23.87
CA GLY A 190 -6.38 -10.87 23.98
C GLY A 190 -7.14 -10.23 22.81
N PHE A 191 -6.47 -9.95 21.69
CA PHE A 191 -7.15 -9.47 20.48
C PHE A 191 -7.95 -10.58 19.81
N ARG A 192 -9.10 -10.21 19.22
CA ARG A 192 -9.87 -11.10 18.36
C ARG A 192 -9.24 -11.14 16.97
N VAL A 193 -8.83 -12.33 16.53
CA VAL A 193 -8.27 -12.55 15.20
C VAL A 193 -9.28 -13.32 14.35
N ALA A 194 -9.56 -12.82 13.15
CA ALA A 194 -10.42 -13.46 12.16
C ALA A 194 -9.70 -13.57 10.81
N ARG A 195 -10.20 -14.45 9.94
CA ARG A 195 -9.66 -14.64 8.59
C ARG A 195 -10.63 -14.09 7.55
N LEU A 196 -10.09 -13.29 6.63
CA LEU A 196 -10.80 -12.80 5.46
C LEU A 196 -10.22 -13.48 4.21
N LYS A 197 -11.04 -13.60 3.16
CA LYS A 197 -10.64 -14.14 1.86
C LYS A 197 -11.07 -13.19 0.76
N THR A 198 -10.16 -12.91 -0.15
CA THR A 198 -10.40 -12.10 -1.36
C THR A 198 -9.82 -12.82 -2.58
N GLY A 199 -10.41 -12.57 -3.74
CA GLY A 199 -9.96 -13.11 -5.02
C GLY A 199 -9.29 -12.06 -5.89
N THR A 200 -8.49 -12.51 -6.84
CA THR A 200 -7.93 -11.68 -7.91
C THR A 200 -8.09 -12.43 -9.24
N PRO A 201 -8.42 -11.76 -10.34
CA PRO A 201 -8.52 -12.43 -11.64
C PRO A 201 -7.15 -12.95 -12.10
N VAL A 202 -7.19 -13.90 -13.04
CA VAL A 202 -6.00 -14.37 -13.78
C VAL A 202 -5.41 -13.24 -14.62
N ARG A 203 -4.13 -13.35 -14.95
CA ARG A 203 -3.43 -12.41 -15.82
C ARG A 203 -3.35 -13.05 -17.19
N LEU A 204 -3.80 -12.34 -18.21
CA LEU A 204 -3.91 -12.84 -19.58
C LEU A 204 -2.80 -12.21 -20.44
N ASP A 205 -2.31 -12.97 -21.42
CA ASP A 205 -1.41 -12.43 -22.45
C ASP A 205 -2.22 -11.60 -23.44
N GLY A 206 -1.95 -10.30 -23.51
CA GLY A 206 -2.66 -9.37 -24.38
C GLY A 206 -2.54 -9.71 -25.87
N THR A 207 -1.47 -10.39 -26.30
CA THR A 207 -1.28 -10.79 -27.71
C THR A 207 -2.23 -11.91 -28.15
N THR A 208 -2.84 -12.60 -27.19
CA THR A 208 -3.79 -13.70 -27.43
C THR A 208 -5.25 -13.23 -27.47
N ILE A 209 -5.50 -11.92 -27.30
CA ILE A 209 -6.85 -11.35 -27.22
C ILE A 209 -7.21 -10.66 -28.54
N ASP A 210 -8.35 -11.04 -29.10
CA ASP A 210 -8.93 -10.37 -30.27
C ASP A 210 -9.70 -9.11 -29.85
N PHE A 211 -9.00 -7.97 -29.81
CA PHE A 211 -9.58 -6.68 -29.45
C PHE A 211 -10.56 -6.12 -30.49
N SER A 212 -10.57 -6.63 -31.73
CA SER A 212 -11.46 -6.12 -32.79
C SER A 212 -12.95 -6.35 -32.50
N LYS A 213 -13.25 -7.30 -31.60
CA LYS A 213 -14.60 -7.66 -31.16
C LYS A 213 -15.04 -6.92 -29.90
N MET A 214 -14.23 -5.99 -29.38
CA MET A 214 -14.47 -5.30 -28.12
C MET A 214 -14.75 -3.81 -28.34
N GLU A 215 -15.50 -3.21 -27.41
CA GLU A 215 -15.70 -1.76 -27.38
C GLU A 215 -14.51 -1.10 -26.65
N ARG A 216 -13.81 -0.21 -27.34
CA ARG A 216 -12.74 0.59 -26.75
C ARG A 216 -13.34 1.68 -25.86
N GLN A 217 -12.76 1.85 -24.67
CA GLN A 217 -13.16 2.89 -23.72
C GLN A 217 -11.96 3.78 -23.41
N ASP A 218 -11.95 4.98 -23.96
CA ASP A 218 -10.88 5.96 -23.78
C ASP A 218 -11.01 6.78 -22.48
N GLY A 219 -9.93 7.48 -22.15
CA GLY A 219 -9.88 8.46 -21.07
C GLY A 219 -10.65 9.74 -21.39
N ASP A 220 -10.79 10.60 -20.39
CA ASP A 220 -11.29 11.95 -20.57
C ASP A 220 -10.15 12.88 -21.02
N GLU A 221 -10.44 13.83 -21.91
CA GLU A 221 -9.52 14.89 -22.36
C GLU A 221 -10.11 16.26 -22.02
N PRO A 222 -9.42 17.11 -21.23
CA PRO A 222 -8.15 16.85 -20.54
C PRO A 222 -8.27 15.81 -19.41
N PRO A 223 -7.17 15.14 -19.03
CA PRO A 223 -7.20 14.12 -17.98
C PRO A 223 -7.53 14.74 -16.61
N PRO A 224 -8.51 14.18 -15.87
CA PRO A 224 -8.84 14.62 -14.52
C PRO A 224 -7.82 14.07 -13.52
N PHE A 225 -6.76 14.82 -13.27
CA PHE A 225 -5.77 14.49 -12.26
C PHE A 225 -6.36 14.48 -10.84
N PHE A 226 -5.70 13.70 -9.97
CA PHE A 226 -6.10 13.50 -8.58
C PHE A 226 -5.53 14.58 -7.67
N SER A 227 -4.26 14.94 -7.84
CA SER A 227 -3.51 15.80 -6.94
C SER A 227 -3.76 17.28 -7.24
N TYR A 228 -4.00 18.06 -6.18
CA TYR A 228 -4.05 19.53 -6.23
C TYR A 228 -2.68 20.17 -6.48
N TRP A 229 -1.62 19.38 -6.34
CA TRP A 229 -0.24 19.84 -6.40
C TRP A 229 0.47 19.49 -7.71
N THR A 230 -0.15 18.67 -8.57
CA THR A 230 0.43 18.26 -9.86
C THR A 230 0.02 19.24 -10.97
N GLU A 231 0.97 19.60 -11.83
CA GLU A 231 0.70 20.43 -13.02
C GLU A 231 0.50 19.56 -14.28
N PRO A 232 -0.43 19.92 -15.19
CA PRO A 232 -1.42 21.01 -15.07
C PRO A 232 -2.57 20.68 -14.09
N ARG A 233 -2.93 21.65 -13.23
CA ARG A 233 -3.98 21.55 -12.19
C ARG A 233 -5.43 21.49 -12.68
N LYS A 234 -5.76 20.88 -13.81
CA LYS A 234 -7.17 20.81 -14.27
C LYS A 234 -7.97 19.81 -13.44
N ILE A 235 -8.38 20.26 -12.26
CA ILE A 235 -9.27 19.58 -11.34
C ILE A 235 -10.68 20.09 -11.63
N GLU A 236 -11.51 19.24 -12.23
CA GLU A 236 -12.98 19.43 -12.27
C GLU A 236 -13.59 19.15 -10.89
#